data_AF-A0A6M0MBE9-F1
#
_entry.id   AF-A0A6M0MBE9-F1
#
_cell.length_a   1.000
_cell.length_b   1.000
_cell.length_c   1.000
_cell.angle_alpha   90.00
_cell.angle_beta   90.00
_cell.angle_gamma   90.00
#
_symmetry.space_group_name_H-M   'P 1'
#
loop_
_entity.id
_entity.type
_entity.pdbx_description
1 polymer ?
#
loop_
_entity_poly.entity_id
_entity_poly.type
_entity_poly.pdbx_seq_one_letter_code
_entity_poly.pdbx_strand_id
1 'polypeptide(L)'
;SCHTALKTIKREFGGARWFVEGDIKGCFDNIDHVTLIGFINLKIKDMKMSQLIYKFLKAGYLENWQYHKTYSGTPQGGILSPLLANIYLHELDKFVLQLKMKFDRESPERITPEYRELHNEIKRISHRLKKLEGEEKAKVLLEYQEKRKRLTTLPCTS
;
A
#
# COMPACT_ATOMS: atom_id res chain seq x y z
N SER A 1 -10.24 7.94 0.87
CA SER A 1 -10.18 8.24 2.32
C SER A 1 -9.34 7.20 3.05
N CYS A 2 -8.45 7.62 3.96
CA CYS A 2 -7.50 6.74 4.66
C CYS A 2 -8.18 5.60 5.44
N HIS A 3 -9.38 5.85 5.99
CA HIS A 3 -10.15 4.85 6.72
C HIS A 3 -10.59 3.65 5.86
N THR A 4 -10.85 3.86 4.57
CA THR A 4 -11.27 2.78 3.67
C THR A 4 -10.08 1.88 3.36
N ALA A 5 -8.90 2.46 3.11
CA ALA A 5 -7.67 1.73 2.84
C ALA A 5 -7.28 0.82 4.03
N LEU A 6 -7.32 1.34 5.26
CA LEU A 6 -6.99 0.55 6.45
C LEU A 6 -7.95 -0.63 6.67
N LYS A 7 -9.24 -0.46 6.38
CA LYS A 7 -10.24 -1.53 6.47
C LYS A 7 -10.01 -2.61 5.41
N THR A 8 -9.62 -2.23 4.20
CA THR A 8 -9.31 -3.17 3.12
C THR A 8 -8.06 -3.97 3.45
N ILE A 9 -6.98 -3.31 3.91
CA ILE A 9 -5.73 -3.96 4.31
C ILE A 9 -5.99 -5.01 5.41
N LYS A 10 -6.77 -4.66 6.44
CA LYS A 10 -7.12 -5.61 7.52
C LYS A 10 -7.93 -6.82 7.05
N ARG A 11 -8.68 -6.70 5.95
CA ARG A 11 -9.53 -7.78 5.41
C ARG A 11 -8.79 -8.67 4.42
N GLU A 12 -7.93 -8.10 3.58
CA GLU A 12 -7.20 -8.84 2.56
C GLU A 12 -5.95 -9.53 3.13
N PHE A 13 -5.26 -8.91 4.09
CA PHE A 13 -4.00 -9.42 4.65
C PHE A 13 -4.16 -10.20 5.97
N GLY A 14 -5.30 -10.87 6.17
CA GLY A 14 -5.62 -11.57 7.42
C GLY A 14 -4.69 -12.74 7.80
N GLY A 15 -3.83 -13.19 6.88
CA GLY A 15 -2.84 -14.26 7.10
C GLY A 15 -1.38 -13.81 7.17
N ALA A 16 -1.09 -12.51 6.98
CA ALA A 16 0.27 -12.00 7.01
C ALA A 16 0.75 -11.81 8.46
N ARG A 17 1.78 -12.54 8.88
CA ARG A 17 2.34 -12.50 10.25
C ARG A 17 3.37 -11.39 10.44
N TRP A 18 3.96 -10.91 9.36
CA TRP A 18 5.01 -9.89 9.36
C TRP A 18 4.53 -8.67 8.59
N PHE A 19 4.66 -7.51 9.22
CA PHE A 19 4.43 -6.20 8.60
C PHE A 19 5.76 -5.46 8.55
N VAL A 20 6.11 -4.95 7.37
CA VAL A 20 7.28 -4.08 7.20
C VAL A 20 6.75 -2.65 7.13
N GLU A 21 7.02 -1.86 8.16
CA GLU A 21 6.78 -0.43 8.14
C GLU A 21 8.06 0.26 7.68
N GLY A 22 7.97 0.97 6.56
CA GLY A 22 9.04 1.80 6.04
C GLY A 22 8.56 3.25 6.02
N ASP A 23 9.28 4.12 6.72
CA ASP A 23 9.07 5.56 6.65
C ASP A 23 10.17 6.19 5.80
N ILE A 24 9.78 7.02 4.84
CA ILE A 24 10.71 7.77 4.00
C ILE A 24 10.88 9.14 4.64
N LYS A 25 11.84 9.24 5.57
CA LYS A 25 12.24 10.53 6.16
C LYS A 25 12.76 11.47 5.08
N GLY A 26 12.15 12.65 4.98
CA GLY A 26 12.59 13.68 4.03
C GLY A 26 12.32 13.32 2.58
N CYS A 27 11.19 12.66 2.27
CA CYS A 27 10.84 12.33 0.88
C CYS A 27 10.73 13.58 -0.01
N PHE A 28 10.40 14.74 0.56
CA PHE A 28 10.35 16.01 -0.14
C PHE A 28 11.72 16.66 -0.27
N ASP A 29 12.65 16.44 0.66
CA ASP A 29 13.94 17.12 0.72
C ASP A 29 15.04 16.42 -0.10
N ASN A 30 14.84 15.13 -0.41
CA ASN A 30 15.83 14.28 -1.07
C ASN A 30 15.43 13.82 -2.48
N ILE A 31 14.47 14.49 -3.12
CA ILE A 31 14.08 14.14 -4.50
C ILE A 31 15.16 14.60 -5.48
N ASP A 32 15.69 13.66 -6.27
CA ASP A 32 16.57 14.00 -7.39
C ASP A 32 15.78 14.67 -8.53
N HIS A 33 16.17 15.91 -8.83
CA HIS A 33 15.49 16.73 -9.83
C HIS A 33 15.61 16.17 -11.25
N VAL A 34 16.76 15.58 -11.58
CA VAL A 34 17.02 15.03 -12.92
C VAL A 34 16.09 13.85 -13.17
N THR A 35 16.01 12.94 -12.21
CA THR A 35 15.14 11.76 -12.26
C THR A 35 13.66 12.15 -12.32
N LEU A 36 13.22 13.12 -11.49
CA LEU A 36 11.83 13.61 -11.51
C LEU A 36 11.43 14.20 -12.88
N ILE A 37 12.31 15.00 -13.49
CA ILE A 37 12.07 15.56 -14.83
C ILE A 37 12.08 14.50 -15.90
N GLY A 38 12.95 13.49 -15.77
CA GLY A 38 12.92 12.30 -16.62
C GLY A 38 11.53 11.66 -16.62
N PHE A 39 10.95 11.42 -15.45
CA PHE A 39 9.60 10.85 -15.34
C PHE A 39 8.51 11.75 -15.90
N ILE A 40 8.61 13.07 -15.69
CA ILE A 40 7.64 14.02 -16.24
C ILE A 40 7.73 14.04 -17.77
N ASN A 41 8.93 14.04 -18.35
CA ASN A 41 9.15 14.04 -19.80
C ASN A 41 8.64 12.77 -20.47
N LEU A 42 8.62 11.63 -19.77
CA LEU A 42 8.05 10.39 -20.28
C LEU A 42 6.52 10.49 -20.44
N LYS A 43 5.84 11.29 -19.61
CA LYS A 43 4.37 11.45 -19.65
C LYS A 43 3.91 12.70 -20.40
N ILE A 44 4.67 13.78 -20.31
CA ILE A 44 4.34 15.10 -20.85
C ILE A 44 5.38 15.46 -21.92
N LYS A 45 4.93 15.58 -23.17
CA LYS A 45 5.80 15.91 -24.32
C LYS A 45 6.12 17.41 -24.44
N ASP A 46 5.51 18.25 -23.61
CA ASP A 46 5.73 19.70 -23.63
C ASP A 46 7.02 20.08 -22.88
N MET A 47 8.03 20.45 -23.68
CA MET A 47 9.35 20.84 -23.18
C MET A 47 9.32 22.16 -22.39
N LYS A 48 8.37 23.07 -22.67
CA LYS A 48 8.27 24.36 -21.96
C LYS A 48 7.81 24.15 -20.52
N MET A 49 6.82 23.30 -20.32
CA MET A 49 6.30 22.96 -18.98
C MET A 49 7.35 22.24 -18.14
N SER A 50 8.07 21.28 -18.74
CA SER A 50 9.16 20.58 -18.06
C SER A 50 10.30 21.51 -17.65
N GLN A 51 10.71 22.43 -18.52
CA GLN A 51 11.72 23.45 -18.21
C GLN A 51 11.25 24.41 -17.11
N LEU A 52 9.96 24.78 -17.10
CA LEU A 52 9.40 25.63 -16.07
C LEU A 52 9.44 24.94 -14.70
N ILE A 53 9.02 23.68 -14.64
CA ILE A 53 9.08 22.85 -13.42
C ILE A 53 10.53 22.71 -12.95
N TYR A 54 11.50 22.49 -13.86
CA TYR A 54 12.92 22.44 -13.51
C TYR A 54 13.42 23.74 -12.89
N LYS A 55 13.04 24.88 -13.47
CA LYS A 55 13.38 26.20 -12.92
C LYS A 55 12.75 26.43 -11.56
N PHE A 56 11.51 25.97 -11.35
CA PHE A 56 10.83 26.02 -10.05
C PHE A 56 11.49 25.13 -9.00
N LEU A 57 11.96 23.94 -9.39
CA LEU A 57 12.65 23.02 -8.49
C LEU A 57 14.03 23.55 -8.09
N LYS A 58 14.74 24.18 -9.03
CA LYS A 58 16.05 24.80 -8.80
C LYS A 58 15.96 26.17 -8.11
N ALA A 59 14.77 26.79 -8.12
CA ALA A 59 14.51 27.99 -7.35
C ALA A 59 14.63 27.60 -5.87
N GLY A 60 15.61 28.20 -5.21
CA GLY A 60 15.79 28.05 -3.76
C GLY A 60 14.54 28.48 -3.01
N TYR A 61 14.45 28.07 -1.76
CA TYR A 61 13.49 28.65 -0.82
C TYR A 61 14.21 29.56 0.17
N LEU A 62 13.49 30.55 0.68
CA LEU A 62 13.97 31.46 1.70
C LEU A 62 13.29 31.08 3.00
N GLU A 63 14.07 30.65 3.98
CA GLU A 63 13.61 30.29 5.31
C GLU A 63 14.44 31.07 6.32
N ASN A 64 13.79 31.68 7.33
CA ASN A 64 14.45 32.43 8.39
C ASN A 64 15.46 33.50 7.90
N TRP A 65 15.10 34.25 6.84
CA TRP A 65 15.96 35.26 6.20
C TRP A 65 17.26 34.73 5.58
N GLN A 66 17.40 33.42 5.47
CA GLN A 66 18.54 32.76 4.85
C GLN A 66 18.11 32.12 3.53
N TYR A 67 18.84 32.42 2.45
CA TYR A 67 18.55 31.86 1.14
C TYR A 67 19.17 30.46 1.03
N HIS A 68 18.32 29.44 0.97
CA HIS A 68 18.74 28.06 0.77
C HIS A 68 18.61 27.69 -0.71
N LYS A 69 19.75 27.43 -1.37
CA LYS A 69 19.75 26.79 -2.69
C LYS A 69 19.30 25.34 -2.51
N THR A 70 18.22 24.97 -3.17
CA THR A 70 17.73 23.59 -3.22
C THR A 70 18.63 22.80 -4.17
N TYR A 71 19.57 22.02 -3.61
CA TYR A 71 20.41 21.08 -4.36
C TYR A 71 19.71 19.73 -4.58
N SER A 72 18.73 19.42 -3.73
CA SER A 72 17.85 18.27 -3.77
C SER A 72 16.52 18.64 -3.10
N GLY A 73 15.42 18.05 -3.57
CA GLY A 73 14.10 18.20 -2.96
C GLY A 73 13.21 19.32 -3.49
N THR A 74 11.90 19.23 -3.27
CA THR A 74 10.94 20.25 -3.69
C THR A 74 10.84 21.34 -2.63
N PRO A 75 10.83 22.64 -3.00
CA PRO A 75 10.63 23.71 -2.02
C PRO A 75 9.29 23.49 -1.28
N GLN A 76 9.37 23.23 0.03
CA GLN A 76 8.21 23.07 0.90
C GLN A 76 7.48 24.42 0.98
N GLY A 77 6.37 24.54 0.26
CA GLY A 77 5.60 25.79 0.18
C GLY A 77 4.88 25.99 -1.14
N GLY A 78 5.29 25.30 -2.21
CA GLY A 78 4.55 25.29 -3.47
C GLY A 78 3.41 24.26 -3.46
N ILE A 79 2.21 24.65 -3.92
CA ILE A 79 1.06 23.73 -4.14
C ILE A 79 1.46 22.54 -5.04
N LEU A 80 2.51 22.71 -5.86
CA LEU A 80 3.06 21.69 -6.74
C LEU A 80 3.90 20.63 -6.02
N SER A 81 4.44 20.91 -4.82
CA SER A 81 5.35 20.00 -4.10
C SER A 81 4.67 18.66 -3.74
N PRO A 82 3.46 18.62 -3.15
CA PRO A 82 2.75 17.37 -2.90
C PRO A 82 2.40 16.58 -4.17
N LEU A 83 2.12 17.30 -5.26
CA LEU A 83 1.75 16.67 -6.53
C LEU A 83 2.98 16.02 -7.20
N LEU A 84 4.13 16.70 -7.19
CA LEU A 84 5.38 16.17 -7.72
C LEU A 84 5.88 14.96 -6.91
N ALA A 85 5.74 15.00 -5.58
CA ALA A 85 6.08 13.85 -4.74
C ALA A 85 5.19 12.64 -5.04
N ASN A 86 3.89 12.84 -5.25
CA ASN A 86 2.99 11.75 -5.63
C ASN A 86 3.34 11.16 -7.00
N ILE A 87 3.74 11.97 -7.98
CA ILE A 87 4.19 11.47 -9.30
C ILE A 87 5.46 10.63 -9.13
N TYR A 88 6.41 11.10 -8.31
CA TYR A 88 7.64 10.38 -8.02
C TYR A 88 7.37 9.04 -7.33
N LEU A 89 6.57 9.05 -6.26
CA LEU A 89 6.20 7.85 -5.51
C LEU A 89 5.40 6.86 -6.37
N HIS A 90 4.60 7.33 -7.32
CA HIS A 90 3.86 6.44 -8.22
C HIS A 90 4.79 5.65 -9.17
N GLU A 91 5.88 6.23 -9.65
CA GLU A 91 6.86 5.46 -10.45
C GLU A 91 7.64 4.48 -9.56
N LEU A 92 7.91 4.83 -8.30
CA LEU A 92 8.46 3.90 -7.32
C LEU A 92 7.48 2.74 -7.06
N ASP A 93 6.18 3.00 -6.89
CA ASP A 93 5.15 1.97 -6.72
C ASP A 93 5.12 0.99 -7.91
N LYS A 94 5.22 1.49 -9.15
CA LYS A 94 5.29 0.63 -10.34
C LYS A 94 6.52 -0.26 -10.34
N PHE A 95 7.68 0.28 -9.96
CA PHE A 95 8.90 -0.50 -9.85
C PHE A 95 8.77 -1.59 -8.78
N VAL A 96 8.22 -1.24 -7.61
CA VAL A 96 7.93 -2.19 -6.53
C VAL A 96 6.91 -3.24 -6.97
N LEU A 97 5.89 -2.89 -7.75
CA LEU A 97 4.94 -3.85 -8.32
C LEU A 97 5.61 -4.84 -9.27
N GLN A 98 6.54 -4.38 -10.11
CA GLN A 98 7.33 -5.27 -10.97
C GLN A 98 8.23 -6.20 -10.17
N LEU A 99 8.86 -5.70 -9.10
CA LEU A 99 9.63 -6.52 -8.18
C LEU A 99 8.75 -7.52 -7.47
N LYS A 100 7.57 -7.11 -6.99
CA LYS A 100 6.57 -7.99 -6.38
C LYS A 100 6.13 -9.08 -7.34
N MET A 101 5.84 -8.78 -8.60
CA MET A 101 5.51 -9.82 -9.60
C MET A 101 6.65 -10.82 -9.84
N LYS A 102 7.90 -10.40 -9.69
CA LYS A 102 9.08 -11.27 -9.82
C LYS A 102 9.37 -12.06 -8.54
N PHE A 103 9.11 -11.47 -7.38
CA PHE A 103 9.33 -12.03 -6.05
C PHE A 103 8.20 -12.99 -5.64
N ASP A 104 6.95 -12.66 -6.01
CA ASP A 104 5.76 -13.51 -5.89
C ASP A 104 5.78 -14.69 -6.88
N ARG A 105 6.91 -14.97 -7.55
CA ARG A 105 7.11 -16.27 -8.20
C ARG A 105 7.17 -17.32 -7.11
N GLU A 106 6.01 -17.94 -6.88
CA GLU A 106 5.74 -19.09 -6.01
C GLU A 106 6.95 -19.48 -5.15
N SER A 107 7.18 -18.76 -4.04
CA SER A 107 7.39 -19.55 -2.83
C SER A 107 6.05 -20.27 -2.66
N PRO A 108 6.00 -21.61 -2.75
CA PRO A 108 4.83 -22.34 -2.34
C PRO A 108 4.79 -22.18 -0.82
N GLU A 109 4.32 -21.03 -0.37
CA GLU A 109 3.71 -20.88 0.94
C GLU A 109 2.52 -21.83 0.90
N ARG A 110 2.81 -23.12 1.14
CA ARG A 110 1.84 -24.19 1.20
C ARG A 110 0.92 -23.76 2.32
N ILE A 111 -0.24 -23.24 1.95
CA ILE A 111 -1.34 -23.05 2.89
C ILE A 111 -1.43 -24.35 3.65
N THR A 112 -1.29 -24.28 4.97
CA THR A 112 -1.34 -25.49 5.79
C THR A 112 -2.65 -26.23 5.46
N PRO A 113 -2.61 -27.55 5.23
CA PRO A 113 -3.83 -28.30 4.92
C PRO A 113 -4.91 -28.04 5.98
N GLU A 114 -4.49 -27.88 7.24
CA GLU A 114 -5.33 -27.50 8.39
C GLU A 114 -6.07 -26.16 8.20
N TYR A 115 -5.39 -25.11 7.72
CA TYR A 115 -6.03 -23.81 7.48
C TYR A 115 -7.04 -23.88 6.32
N ARG A 116 -6.70 -24.62 5.26
CA ARG A 116 -7.59 -24.81 4.08
C ARG A 116 -8.85 -25.57 4.45
N GLU A 117 -8.75 -26.60 5.29
CA GLU A 117 -9.88 -27.38 5.78
C GLU A 117 -10.82 -26.52 6.64
N LEU A 118 -10.29 -25.81 7.63
CA LEU A 118 -11.08 -24.91 8.47
C LEU A 118 -11.78 -23.81 7.66
N HIS A 119 -11.10 -23.25 6.66
CA HIS A 119 -11.70 -22.26 5.76
C HIS A 119 -12.89 -22.83 4.99
N ASN A 120 -12.75 -24.04 4.44
CA ASN A 120 -13.83 -24.72 3.72
C ASN A 120 -15.02 -25.05 4.65
N GLU A 121 -14.75 -25.46 5.89
CA GLU A 121 -15.80 -25.70 6.89
C GLU A 121 -16.58 -24.43 7.23
N ILE A 122 -15.88 -23.32 7.46
CA ILE A 122 -16.52 -22.03 7.74
C ILE A 122 -17.39 -21.59 6.57
N LYS A 123 -16.94 -21.81 5.32
CA LYS A 123 -17.71 -21.50 4.10
C LYS A 123 -18.98 -22.34 4.00
N ARG A 124 -18.92 -23.63 4.37
CA ARG A 124 -20.08 -24.54 4.43
C ARG A 124 -21.05 -24.13 5.54
N ILE A 125 -20.54 -23.78 6.73
CA ILE A 125 -21.35 -23.30 7.85
C ILE A 125 -22.06 -21.99 7.49
N SER A 126 -21.38 -21.05 6.84
CA SER A 126 -21.98 -19.79 6.38
C SER A 126 -23.12 -20.01 5.36
N HIS A 127 -22.97 -20.98 4.45
CA HIS A 127 -24.05 -21.35 3.53
C HIS A 127 -25.24 -21.98 4.25
N ARG A 128 -25.01 -22.81 5.28
CA ARG A 128 -26.07 -23.34 6.15
C ARG A 128 -26.79 -22.21 6.89
N LEU A 129 -26.04 -21.25 7.45
CA LEU A 129 -26.57 -20.14 8.23
C LEU A 129 -27.48 -19.20 7.42
N LYS A 130 -27.32 -19.15 6.08
CA LYS A 130 -28.23 -18.45 5.17
C LYS A 130 -29.59 -19.14 4.97
N LYS A 131 -29.68 -20.45 5.19
CA LYS A 131 -30.88 -21.27 4.94
C LYS A 131 -31.68 -21.60 6.20
N LEU A 132 -31.07 -21.47 7.38
CA LEU A 132 -31.66 -21.82 8.67
C LEU A 132 -32.28 -20.60 9.36
N GLU A 133 -33.49 -20.77 9.90
CA GLU A 133 -34.20 -19.82 10.77
C GLU A 133 -34.56 -20.48 12.10
N GLY A 134 -34.64 -19.70 13.19
CA GLY A 134 -34.96 -20.19 14.53
C GLY A 134 -33.77 -20.55 15.42
N GLU A 135 -34.00 -21.36 16.48
CA GLU A 135 -33.01 -21.71 17.52
C GLU A 135 -31.78 -22.46 16.98
N GLU A 136 -31.95 -23.20 15.89
CA GLU A 136 -30.86 -23.91 15.22
C GLU A 136 -29.83 -22.94 14.63
N LYS A 137 -30.27 -21.76 14.19
CA LYS A 137 -29.37 -20.70 13.70
C LYS A 137 -28.45 -20.20 14.81
N ALA A 138 -28.94 -20.08 16.05
CA ALA A 138 -28.15 -19.64 17.19
C ALA A 138 -27.05 -20.64 17.54
N LYS A 139 -27.36 -21.95 17.50
CA LYS A 139 -26.37 -23.03 17.72
C LYS A 139 -25.28 -23.03 16.65
N VAL A 140 -25.68 -22.92 15.37
CA VAL A 140 -24.73 -22.88 14.24
C VAL A 140 -23.90 -21.58 14.24
N LEU A 141 -24.44 -20.48 14.79
CA LEU A 141 -23.71 -19.22 14.96
C LEU A 141 -22.62 -19.31 16.03
N LEU A 142 -22.88 -20.02 17.14
CA LEU A 142 -21.87 -20.33 18.16
C LEU A 142 -20.74 -21.19 17.59
N GLU A 143 -21.08 -22.25 16.87
CA GLU A 143 -20.11 -23.12 16.17
C GLU A 143 -19.26 -22.32 15.17
N TYR A 144 -19.89 -21.40 14.43
CA TYR A 144 -19.21 -20.50 13.50
C TYR A 144 -18.20 -19.58 14.24
N GLN A 145 -18.59 -19.03 15.39
CA GLN A 145 -17.72 -18.15 16.19
C GLN A 145 -16.50 -18.91 16.74
N GLU A 146 -16.67 -20.13 17.23
CA GLU A 146 -15.58 -20.96 17.73
C GLU A 146 -14.57 -21.32 16.63
N LYS A 147 -15.06 -21.77 15.46
CA LYS A 147 -14.18 -22.08 14.32
C LYS A 147 -13.47 -20.84 13.78
N ARG A 148 -14.11 -19.67 13.85
CA ARG A 148 -13.49 -18.40 13.46
C ARG A 148 -12.38 -17.96 14.44
N LYS A 149 -12.54 -18.21 15.74
CA LYS A 149 -11.48 -18.01 16.75
C LYS A 149 -10.29 -18.95 16.50
N ARG A 150 -10.53 -20.20 16.12
CA ARG A 150 -9.47 -21.14 15.70
C ARG A 150 -8.71 -20.66 14.45
N LEU A 151 -9.42 -20.07 13.48
CA LEU A 151 -8.77 -19.52 12.28
C LEU A 151 -7.83 -18.33 12.60
N THR A 152 -8.08 -17.60 13.69
CA THR A 152 -7.22 -16.48 14.11
C THR A 152 -5.95 -16.92 14.84
N THR A 153 -5.95 -18.16 15.36
CA THR A 153 -4.82 -18.73 16.11
C THR A 153 -3.91 -19.60 15.25
N LEU A 154 -4.42 -20.13 14.14
CA LEU A 154 -3.64 -20.92 13.19
C LEU A 154 -2.93 -20.02 12.17
N PRO A 155 -1.62 -20.24 11.92
CA PRO A 155 -0.93 -19.55 10.84
C PRO A 155 -1.41 -20.09 9.49
N CYS A 156 -1.70 -19.16 8.57
CA CYS A 156 -2.15 -19.49 7.21
C CYS A 156 -1.05 -20.18 6.39
N THR A 157 0.21 -20.00 6.76
CA THR A 157 1.40 -20.54 6.08
C THR A 157 2.31 -21.26 7.08
N SER A 158 2.98 -22.35 6.66
CA SER A 158 4.11 -22.97 7.37
C SER A 158 5.38 -22.14 7.32
#